data_AF-A0A7D5NYA9-F1
#
_entry.id   AF-A0A7D5NYA9-F1
#
_cell.length_a   1.000
_cell.length_b   1.000
_cell.length_c   1.000
_cell.angle_alpha   90.00
_cell.angle_beta   90.00
_cell.angle_gamma   90.00
#
_symmetry.space_group_name_H-M   'P 1'
#
loop_
_entity.id
_entity.type
_entity.pdbx_description
1 polymer ?
#
loop_
_entity_poly.entity_id
_entity_poly.type
_entity_poly.pdbx_seq_one_letter_code
_entity_poly.pdbx_strand_id
1 'polypeptide(L)'
;MLIFIALLLVLLIMVIWFEFKYMRPKRREEIEAVLNRDEAYNALMSAKAVSRSLKDMGKDTREAEVLLERAQMSYDQRDYAKTISVAKATKEVLIKAKDMPIPERPRSPDAPAEMKERPPEEHSVHEVKKLPQNYLESKFMMTTARAEIDKASADGRDVVEAEKLMREAQASFDAADYTECLKTSLKAKRSIGASPAKDAPPSPEAKAEMKAPPAVPGPERCRQCGADLVEGDNFCGKCGAKAEREARCASCGNILGEDDVFCRKCGARRA
;
A
#
# COMPACT_ATOMS: atom_id res chain seq x y z
N MET A 1 8.20 6.11 58.31
CA MET A 1 8.65 6.13 56.90
C MET A 1 8.82 4.73 56.33
N LEU A 2 9.77 3.91 56.81
CA LEU A 2 10.02 2.56 56.27
C LEU A 2 8.81 1.62 56.32
N ILE A 3 8.06 1.60 57.42
CA ILE A 3 6.87 0.76 57.59
C ILE A 3 5.76 1.15 56.60
N PHE A 4 5.60 2.45 56.34
CA PHE A 4 4.59 2.97 55.42
C PHE A 4 4.93 2.62 53.96
N ILE A 5 6.21 2.68 53.61
CA ILE A 5 6.72 2.24 52.30
C ILE A 5 6.51 0.73 52.13
N ALA A 6 6.78 -0.07 53.17
CA ALA A 6 6.56 -1.51 53.13
C ALA A 6 5.09 -1.88 52.91
N LEU A 7 4.16 -1.20 53.59
CA LEU A 7 2.72 -1.40 53.39
C LEU A 7 2.26 -1.02 51.98
N LEU A 8 2.78 0.07 51.43
CA LEU A 8 2.50 0.50 50.05
C LEU A 8 2.99 -0.53 49.03
N LEU A 9 4.19 -1.09 49.23
CA LEU A 9 4.74 -2.14 48.37
C LEU A 9 3.90 -3.43 48.43
N VAL A 10 3.46 -3.84 49.61
CA VAL A 10 2.58 -5.01 49.77
C VAL A 10 1.25 -4.80 49.06
N LEU A 11 0.65 -3.61 49.19
CA LEU A 11 -0.59 -3.25 48.51
C LEU A 11 -0.41 -3.26 46.98
N LEU A 12 0.71 -2.73 46.49
CA LEU A 12 1.05 -2.72 45.07
C LEU A 12 1.25 -4.14 44.52
N ILE A 13 1.94 -5.01 45.27
CA ILE A 13 2.09 -6.45 44.94
C ILE A 13 0.73 -7.14 44.91
N MET A 14 -0.17 -6.82 45.85
CA MET A 14 -1.52 -7.39 45.91
C MET A 14 -2.38 -6.98 44.70
N VAL A 15 -2.29 -5.71 44.29
CA VAL A 15 -2.95 -5.19 43.08
C VAL A 15 -2.38 -5.84 41.82
N ILE A 16 -1.05 -5.95 41.69
CA ILE A 16 -0.41 -6.64 40.56
C ILE A 16 -0.84 -8.10 40.52
N TRP A 17 -0.88 -8.79 41.66
CA TRP A 17 -1.30 -10.18 41.74
C TRP A 17 -2.77 -10.35 41.31
N PHE A 18 -3.64 -9.43 41.74
CA PHE A 18 -5.05 -9.43 41.34
C PHE A 18 -5.23 -9.19 39.84
N GLU A 19 -4.57 -8.19 39.28
CA GLU A 19 -4.51 -7.93 37.84
C GLU A 19 -4.00 -9.15 37.06
N PHE A 20 -2.93 -9.77 37.53
CA PHE A 20 -2.32 -10.93 36.86
C PHE A 20 -3.23 -12.16 36.92
N LYS A 21 -3.95 -12.36 38.04
CA LYS A 21 -4.79 -13.53 38.25
C LYS A 21 -6.16 -13.41 37.58
N TYR A 22 -6.75 -12.22 37.53
CA TYR A 22 -8.12 -12.03 37.05
C TYR A 22 -8.21 -11.25 35.73
N MET A 23 -7.47 -10.15 35.60
CA MET A 23 -7.62 -9.23 34.46
C MET A 23 -6.82 -9.67 33.23
N ARG A 24 -5.61 -10.21 33.43
CA ARG A 24 -4.75 -10.69 32.33
C ARG A 24 -5.30 -11.88 31.55
N PRO A 25 -5.87 -12.95 32.15
CA PRO A 25 -6.35 -14.10 31.36
C PRO A 25 -7.48 -13.71 30.42
N LYS A 26 -8.49 -12.98 30.91
CA LYS A 26 -9.61 -12.52 30.10
C LYS A 26 -9.18 -11.59 28.96
N ARG A 27 -8.31 -10.61 29.25
CA ARG A 27 -7.76 -9.71 28.23
C ARG A 27 -6.95 -10.48 27.17
N ARG A 28 -6.22 -11.54 27.55
CA ARG A 28 -5.48 -12.38 26.61
C ARG A 28 -6.40 -13.16 25.68
N GLU A 29 -7.47 -13.76 26.19
CA GLU A 29 -8.46 -14.49 25.39
C GLU A 29 -9.15 -13.58 24.36
N GLU A 30 -9.53 -12.36 24.76
CA GLU A 30 -10.11 -11.37 23.85
C GLU A 30 -9.12 -10.93 22.77
N ILE A 31 -7.87 -10.65 23.14
CA ILE A 31 -6.80 -10.29 22.20
C ILE A 31 -6.51 -11.44 21.23
N GLU A 32 -6.45 -12.68 21.72
CA GLU A 32 -6.22 -13.88 20.91
C GLU A 32 -7.37 -14.14 19.93
N ALA A 33 -8.62 -13.94 20.35
CA ALA A 33 -9.77 -14.05 19.46
C ALA A 33 -9.76 -13.00 18.34
N VAL A 34 -9.34 -11.76 18.63
CA VAL A 34 -9.19 -10.70 17.62
C VAL A 34 -8.03 -11.00 16.68
N LEU A 35 -6.88 -11.42 17.20
CA LEU A 35 -5.70 -11.82 16.41
C LEU A 35 -6.04 -12.96 15.44
N ASN A 36 -6.75 -13.99 15.92
CA ASN A 36 -7.15 -15.14 15.10
C ASN A 36 -8.08 -14.74 13.97
N ARG A 37 -8.98 -13.76 14.19
CA ARG A 37 -9.85 -13.22 13.14
C ARG A 37 -9.06 -12.52 12.04
N ASP A 38 -8.11 -11.67 12.42
CA ASP A 38 -7.30 -10.92 11.48
C ASP A 38 -6.37 -11.84 10.69
N GLU A 39 -5.76 -12.83 11.36
CA GLU A 39 -4.94 -13.85 10.70
C GLU A 39 -5.74 -14.64 9.67
N ALA A 40 -6.95 -15.10 10.04
CA ALA A 40 -7.83 -15.82 9.12
C ALA A 40 -8.22 -14.98 7.90
N TYR A 41 -8.54 -13.70 8.12
CA TYR A 41 -8.87 -12.78 7.03
C TYR A 41 -7.68 -12.56 6.10
N ASN A 42 -6.49 -12.33 6.65
CA ASN A 42 -5.26 -12.13 5.88
C ASN A 42 -4.88 -13.38 5.09
N ALA A 43 -5.01 -14.56 5.70
CA ALA A 43 -4.77 -15.85 5.03
C ALA A 43 -5.73 -16.06 3.84
N LEU A 44 -7.01 -15.73 4.02
CA LEU A 44 -8.04 -15.85 2.99
C LEU A 44 -7.85 -14.85 1.86
N MET A 45 -7.59 -13.58 2.16
CA MET A 45 -7.39 -12.55 1.14
C MET A 45 -6.10 -12.78 0.33
N SER A 46 -5.02 -13.21 0.98
CA SER A 46 -3.80 -13.57 0.26
C SER A 46 -4.00 -14.78 -0.67
N ALA A 47 -4.76 -15.80 -0.25
CA ALA A 47 -5.09 -16.93 -1.13
C ALA A 47 -5.95 -16.49 -2.33
N LYS A 48 -6.95 -15.62 -2.13
CA LYS A 48 -7.76 -15.05 -3.21
C LYS A 48 -6.92 -14.24 -4.20
N ALA A 49 -5.98 -13.42 -3.71
CA ALA A 49 -5.11 -12.62 -4.56
C ALA A 49 -4.22 -13.50 -5.46
N VAL A 50 -3.64 -14.57 -4.90
CA VAL A 50 -2.83 -15.53 -5.67
C VAL A 50 -3.69 -16.25 -6.72
N SER A 51 -4.91 -16.66 -6.36
CA SER A 51 -5.83 -17.30 -7.31
C SER A 51 -6.22 -16.37 -8.46
N ARG A 52 -6.51 -15.10 -8.20
CA ARG A 52 -6.83 -14.11 -9.25
C ARG A 52 -5.65 -13.91 -10.20
N SER A 53 -4.45 -13.71 -9.66
CA SER A 53 -3.25 -13.57 -10.49
C SER A 53 -2.98 -14.81 -11.36
N LEU A 54 -3.21 -16.02 -10.85
CA LEU A 54 -3.07 -17.26 -11.63
C LEU A 54 -4.13 -17.39 -12.72
N LYS A 55 -5.35 -16.92 -12.46
CA LYS A 55 -6.44 -16.88 -13.44
C LYS A 55 -6.15 -15.89 -14.57
N ASP A 56 -5.62 -14.71 -14.24
CA ASP A 56 -5.21 -13.70 -15.23
C ASP A 56 -4.06 -14.21 -16.12
N MET A 57 -3.22 -15.11 -15.59
CA MET A 57 -2.18 -15.82 -16.36
C MET A 57 -2.72 -17.02 -17.16
N GLY A 58 -4.03 -17.27 -17.17
CA GLY A 58 -4.66 -18.36 -17.92
C GLY A 58 -4.42 -19.77 -17.36
N LYS A 59 -4.09 -19.91 -16.06
CA LYS A 59 -3.91 -21.21 -15.41
C LYS A 59 -5.22 -21.73 -14.81
N ASP A 60 -5.36 -23.06 -14.75
CA ASP A 60 -6.53 -23.71 -14.14
C ASP A 60 -6.58 -23.45 -12.63
N THR A 61 -7.58 -22.69 -12.19
CA THR A 61 -7.78 -22.29 -10.78
C THR A 61 -9.07 -22.85 -10.16
N ARG A 62 -9.80 -23.71 -10.90
CA ARG A 62 -11.13 -24.21 -10.51
C ARG A 62 -11.15 -24.91 -9.15
N GLU A 63 -10.18 -25.79 -8.89
CA GLU A 63 -10.10 -26.51 -7.62
C GLU A 63 -9.83 -25.55 -6.44
N ALA A 64 -9.00 -24.53 -6.67
CA ALA A 64 -8.72 -23.51 -5.67
C ALA A 64 -9.93 -22.60 -5.41
N GLU A 65 -10.72 -22.27 -6.43
CA GLU A 65 -11.95 -21.46 -6.28
C GLU A 65 -12.96 -22.15 -5.33
N VAL A 66 -13.16 -23.47 -5.46
CA VAL A 66 -14.02 -24.24 -4.55
C VAL A 66 -13.52 -24.21 -3.10
N LEU A 67 -12.21 -24.32 -2.91
CA LEU A 67 -11.60 -24.23 -1.56
C LEU A 67 -11.70 -22.82 -0.97
N LEU A 68 -11.57 -21.78 -1.79
CA LEU A 68 -11.74 -20.39 -1.37
C LEU A 68 -13.17 -20.10 -0.92
N GLU A 69 -14.17 -20.64 -1.61
CA GLU A 69 -15.57 -20.52 -1.21
C GLU A 69 -15.83 -21.22 0.12
N ARG A 70 -15.31 -22.44 0.30
CA ARG A 70 -15.39 -23.16 1.58
C ARG A 70 -14.69 -22.41 2.73
N ALA A 71 -13.54 -21.79 2.45
CA ALA A 71 -12.82 -20.97 3.43
C ALA A 71 -13.65 -19.73 3.81
N GLN A 72 -14.31 -19.09 2.85
CA GLN A 72 -15.19 -17.95 3.09
C GLN A 72 -16.36 -18.34 4.00
N MET A 73 -17.05 -19.45 3.69
CA MET A 73 -18.14 -19.95 4.51
C MET A 73 -17.70 -20.23 5.95
N SER A 74 -16.49 -20.77 6.14
CA SER A 74 -15.93 -21.04 7.47
C SER A 74 -15.60 -19.75 8.23
N TYR A 75 -15.13 -18.72 7.52
CA TYR A 75 -14.87 -17.40 8.09
C TYR A 75 -16.17 -16.73 8.55
N ASP A 76 -17.21 -16.81 7.74
CA ASP A 76 -18.53 -16.25 8.05
C ASP A 76 -19.17 -16.95 9.27
N GLN A 77 -18.87 -18.24 9.46
CA GLN A 77 -19.24 -19.02 10.66
C GLN A 77 -18.37 -18.71 11.90
N ARG A 78 -17.41 -17.79 11.80
CA ARG A 78 -16.40 -17.46 12.83
C ARG A 78 -15.47 -18.63 13.18
N ASP A 79 -15.38 -19.63 12.32
CA ASP A 79 -14.41 -20.72 12.45
C ASP A 79 -13.08 -20.32 11.79
N TYR A 80 -12.33 -19.50 12.51
CA TYR A 80 -11.06 -18.93 12.03
C TYR A 80 -9.97 -20.00 11.87
N ALA A 81 -9.94 -21.01 12.74
CA ALA A 81 -8.99 -22.11 12.65
C ALA A 81 -9.17 -22.92 11.36
N LYS A 82 -10.41 -23.29 11.02
CA LYS A 82 -10.70 -23.95 9.75
C LYS A 82 -10.38 -23.04 8.56
N THR A 83 -10.74 -21.76 8.64
CA THR A 83 -10.42 -20.78 7.58
C THR A 83 -8.92 -20.75 7.26
N ILE A 84 -8.06 -20.65 8.28
CA ILE A 84 -6.60 -20.64 8.11
C ILE A 84 -6.11 -21.94 7.47
N SER A 85 -6.61 -23.10 7.92
CA SER A 85 -6.22 -24.39 7.37
C SER A 85 -6.62 -24.57 5.91
N VAL A 86 -7.85 -24.19 5.54
CA VAL A 86 -8.36 -24.29 4.17
C VAL A 86 -7.65 -23.27 3.27
N ALA A 87 -7.35 -22.07 3.76
CA ALA A 87 -6.59 -21.07 3.02
C ALA A 87 -5.15 -21.55 2.74
N LYS A 88 -4.49 -22.24 3.68
CA LYS A 88 -3.18 -22.87 3.47
C LYS A 88 -3.26 -23.99 2.42
N ALA A 89 -4.23 -24.90 2.55
CA ALA A 89 -4.46 -25.97 1.57
C ALA A 89 -4.73 -25.42 0.16
N THR A 90 -5.50 -24.33 0.06
CA THR A 90 -5.76 -23.62 -1.20
C THR A 90 -4.46 -23.16 -1.85
N LYS A 91 -3.55 -22.55 -1.07
CA LYS A 91 -2.25 -22.10 -1.59
C LYS A 91 -1.39 -23.26 -2.08
N GLU A 92 -1.41 -24.41 -1.41
CA GLU A 92 -0.70 -25.60 -1.87
C GLU A 92 -1.24 -26.11 -3.22
N VAL A 93 -2.57 -26.10 -3.41
CA VAL A 93 -3.21 -26.43 -4.70
C VAL A 93 -2.79 -25.44 -5.78
N LEU A 94 -2.81 -24.14 -5.47
CA LEU A 94 -2.39 -23.08 -6.41
C LEU A 94 -0.90 -23.17 -6.78
N ILE A 95 -0.04 -23.58 -5.85
CA ILE A 95 1.38 -23.83 -6.12
C ILE A 95 1.53 -25.02 -7.06
N LYS A 96 0.83 -26.13 -6.82
CA LYS A 96 0.88 -27.31 -7.72
C LYS A 96 0.33 -27.00 -9.11
N ALA A 97 -0.74 -26.21 -9.20
CA ALA A 97 -1.31 -25.74 -10.47
C ALA A 97 -0.36 -24.80 -11.25
N LYS A 98 0.64 -24.21 -10.58
CA LYS A 98 1.67 -23.42 -11.26
C LYS A 98 2.55 -24.27 -12.18
N ASP A 99 2.72 -25.56 -11.85
CA ASP A 99 3.70 -26.47 -12.47
C ASP A 99 3.10 -27.41 -13.52
N MET A 100 1.77 -27.51 -13.63
CA MET A 100 1.12 -28.42 -14.57
C MET A 100 0.37 -27.65 -15.67
N PRO A 101 0.80 -27.73 -16.94
CA PRO A 101 -0.02 -27.24 -18.05
C PRO A 101 -1.25 -28.15 -18.23
N ILE A 102 -2.34 -27.53 -18.66
CA ILE A 102 -3.69 -28.13 -18.81
C ILE A 102 -3.60 -29.41 -19.65
N PRO A 103 -4.05 -30.58 -19.14
CA PRO A 103 -4.36 -31.72 -20.01
C PRO A 103 -5.60 -31.35 -20.82
N GLU A 104 -5.44 -31.19 -22.14
CA GLU A 104 -6.57 -31.06 -23.05
C GLU A 104 -7.49 -32.27 -22.88
N ARG A 105 -8.69 -32.06 -22.32
CA ARG A 105 -9.75 -33.06 -22.45
C ARG A 105 -10.27 -33.01 -23.89
N PRO A 106 -10.50 -34.17 -24.53
CA PRO A 106 -11.22 -34.20 -25.79
C PRO A 106 -12.64 -33.66 -25.56
N ARG A 107 -13.02 -32.66 -26.37
CA ARG A 107 -14.40 -32.16 -26.43
C ARG A 107 -15.32 -33.32 -26.81
N SER A 108 -16.24 -33.68 -25.92
CA SER A 108 -17.39 -34.50 -26.28
C SER A 108 -18.30 -33.70 -27.22
N PRO A 109 -18.74 -34.26 -28.35
CA PRO A 109 -19.54 -33.53 -29.34
C PRO A 109 -20.98 -33.16 -28.90
N ASP A 110 -21.43 -33.56 -27.70
CA ASP A 110 -22.84 -33.47 -27.31
C ASP A 110 -23.09 -32.56 -26.08
N ALA A 111 -22.59 -31.31 -26.11
CA ALA A 111 -23.03 -30.27 -25.17
C ALA A 111 -23.94 -29.26 -25.90
N PRO A 112 -25.22 -29.08 -25.47
CA PRO A 112 -26.14 -28.17 -26.14
C PRO A 112 -25.72 -26.70 -25.99
N ALA A 113 -26.08 -25.95 -27.03
CA ALA A 113 -25.64 -24.62 -27.37
C ALA A 113 -25.74 -23.57 -26.24
N GLU A 114 -24.72 -22.71 -26.24
CA GLU A 114 -24.44 -21.59 -25.37
C GLU A 114 -25.64 -20.65 -25.13
N MET A 115 -25.96 -20.43 -23.85
CA MET A 115 -26.68 -19.25 -23.41
C MET A 115 -25.77 -18.05 -23.61
N LYS A 116 -26.21 -17.04 -24.38
CA LYS A 116 -25.47 -15.77 -24.60
C LYS A 116 -25.03 -15.16 -23.26
N GLU A 117 -23.76 -15.34 -22.92
CA GLU A 117 -23.10 -14.57 -21.90
C GLU A 117 -23.05 -13.11 -22.36
N ARG A 118 -23.56 -12.23 -21.51
CA ARG A 118 -23.41 -10.78 -21.64
C ARG A 118 -21.91 -10.47 -21.57
N PRO A 119 -21.36 -9.57 -22.41
CA PRO A 119 -19.94 -9.25 -22.34
C PRO A 119 -19.58 -8.82 -20.91
N PRO A 120 -18.51 -9.35 -20.30
CA PRO A 120 -18.01 -8.81 -19.06
C PRO A 120 -17.50 -7.41 -19.36
N GLU A 121 -18.06 -6.39 -18.71
CA GLU A 121 -17.44 -5.08 -18.71
C GLU A 121 -16.06 -5.23 -18.08
N GLU A 122 -15.02 -5.13 -18.90
CA GLU A 122 -13.62 -5.07 -18.49
C GLU A 122 -13.36 -3.77 -17.73
N HIS A 123 -13.76 -3.72 -16.46
CA HIS A 123 -13.18 -2.75 -15.54
C HIS A 123 -11.83 -3.30 -15.11
N SER A 124 -10.81 -3.08 -15.95
CA SER A 124 -9.43 -3.36 -15.58
C SER A 124 -9.10 -2.57 -14.30
N VAL A 125 -8.60 -3.27 -13.28
CA VAL A 125 -8.26 -2.68 -11.97
C VAL A 125 -7.12 -1.63 -12.10
N HIS A 126 -6.54 -1.49 -13.29
CA HIS A 126 -5.46 -0.55 -13.60
C HIS A 126 -5.89 0.72 -14.32
N GLU A 127 -7.18 0.92 -14.62
CA GLU A 127 -7.64 2.25 -15.03
C GLU A 127 -7.77 3.14 -13.78
N VAL A 128 -6.63 3.56 -13.26
CA VAL A 128 -6.54 4.66 -12.30
C VAL A 128 -7.08 5.87 -13.05
N LYS A 129 -8.39 6.10 -12.97
CA LYS A 129 -9.03 7.34 -13.41
C LYS A 129 -8.16 8.46 -12.89
N LYS A 130 -7.41 9.12 -13.77
CA LYS A 130 -6.51 10.20 -13.37
C LYS A 130 -7.39 11.20 -12.63
N LEU A 131 -7.13 11.34 -11.33
CA LEU A 131 -7.93 12.24 -10.51
C LEU A 131 -7.84 13.64 -11.13
N PRO A 132 -8.95 14.39 -11.15
CA PRO A 132 -8.93 15.75 -11.68
C PRO A 132 -7.93 16.59 -10.90
N GLN A 133 -7.34 17.57 -11.58
CA GLN A 133 -6.35 18.47 -11.00
C GLN A 133 -6.88 19.07 -9.68
N ASN A 134 -6.03 19.12 -8.66
CA ASN A 134 -6.31 19.64 -7.32
C ASN A 134 -7.35 18.84 -6.50
N TYR A 135 -7.87 17.70 -6.95
CA TYR A 135 -8.86 16.92 -6.18
C TYR A 135 -8.33 16.45 -4.81
N LEU A 136 -7.17 15.81 -4.80
CA LEU A 136 -6.57 15.25 -3.57
C LEU A 136 -6.20 16.37 -2.60
N GLU A 137 -5.59 17.44 -3.12
CA GLU A 137 -5.18 18.60 -2.35
C GLU A 137 -6.37 19.31 -1.73
N SER A 138 -7.43 19.54 -2.50
CA SER A 138 -8.66 20.19 -2.02
C SER A 138 -9.34 19.35 -0.95
N LYS A 139 -9.46 18.04 -1.15
CA LYS A 139 -10.05 17.14 -0.16
C LYS A 139 -9.23 17.12 1.14
N PHE A 140 -7.91 17.07 1.03
CA PHE A 140 -7.02 17.12 2.19
C PHE A 140 -7.09 18.46 2.92
N MET A 141 -7.09 19.57 2.19
CA MET A 141 -7.20 20.91 2.78
C MET A 141 -8.56 21.12 3.44
N MET A 142 -9.65 20.71 2.80
CA MET A 142 -11.01 20.80 3.34
C MET A 142 -11.17 19.98 4.62
N THR A 143 -10.66 18.74 4.65
CA THR A 143 -10.72 17.89 5.86
C THR A 143 -9.86 18.45 7.00
N THR A 144 -8.67 18.95 6.69
CA THR A 144 -7.77 19.57 7.68
C THR A 144 -8.38 20.87 8.24
N ALA A 145 -8.90 21.73 7.36
CA ALA A 145 -9.54 22.99 7.75
C ALA A 145 -10.74 22.74 8.67
N ARG A 146 -11.58 21.76 8.35
CA ARG A 146 -12.72 21.37 9.20
C ARG A 146 -12.27 20.93 10.58
N ALA A 147 -11.27 20.05 10.67
CA ALA A 147 -10.75 19.59 11.95
C ALA A 147 -10.14 20.72 12.80
N GLU A 148 -9.50 21.71 12.17
CA GLU A 148 -8.96 22.88 12.87
C GLU A 148 -10.05 23.85 13.33
N ILE A 149 -11.14 24.00 12.55
CA ILE A 149 -12.32 24.79 12.93
C ILE A 149 -13.05 24.13 14.10
N ASP A 150 -13.24 22.81 14.06
CA ASP A 150 -13.86 22.06 15.16
C ASP A 150 -13.04 22.24 16.46
N LYS A 151 -11.70 22.16 16.38
CA LYS A 151 -10.81 22.48 17.51
C LYS A 151 -10.94 23.94 17.97
N ALA A 152 -10.94 24.89 17.04
CA ALA A 152 -11.10 26.31 17.35
C ALA A 152 -12.43 26.63 18.04
N SER A 153 -13.50 25.94 17.65
CA SER A 153 -14.81 26.06 18.28
C SER A 153 -14.79 25.53 19.72
N ALA A 154 -14.08 24.41 19.96
CA ALA A 154 -13.90 23.85 21.30
C ALA A 154 -13.03 24.75 22.19
N ASP A 155 -12.07 25.48 21.61
CA ASP A 155 -11.23 26.47 22.29
C ASP A 155 -11.97 27.80 22.57
N GLY A 156 -13.23 27.95 22.15
CA GLY A 156 -14.03 29.16 22.35
C GLY A 156 -13.64 30.35 21.45
N ARG A 157 -12.97 30.10 20.31
CA ARG A 157 -12.66 31.12 19.30
C ARG A 157 -13.86 31.38 18.38
N ASP A 158 -13.92 32.57 17.79
CA ASP A 158 -14.93 32.91 16.79
C ASP A 158 -14.68 32.13 15.49
N VAL A 159 -15.60 31.21 15.16
CA VAL A 159 -15.53 30.33 13.99
C VAL A 159 -16.57 30.67 12.92
N VAL A 160 -17.38 31.72 13.10
CA VAL A 160 -18.54 32.01 12.23
C VAL A 160 -18.12 32.25 10.78
N GLU A 161 -17.09 33.06 10.55
CA GLU A 161 -16.55 33.31 9.20
C GLU A 161 -15.89 32.06 8.60
N ALA A 162 -15.22 31.25 9.42
CA ALA A 162 -14.56 30.04 8.96
C ALA A 162 -15.57 28.95 8.55
N GLU A 163 -16.67 28.80 9.30
CA GLU A 163 -17.77 27.89 8.95
C GLU A 163 -18.46 28.30 7.65
N LYS A 164 -18.66 29.60 7.42
CA LYS A 164 -19.22 30.12 6.17
C LYS A 164 -18.32 29.77 4.99
N LEU A 165 -17.01 30.02 5.11
CA LEU A 165 -16.02 29.67 4.08
C LEU A 165 -15.95 28.16 3.82
N MET A 166 -16.16 27.32 4.85
CA MET A 166 -16.23 25.86 4.68
C MET A 166 -17.48 25.40 3.95
N ARG A 167 -18.62 26.06 4.12
CA ARG A 167 -19.84 25.78 3.34
C ARG A 167 -19.64 26.14 1.87
N GLU A 168 -18.99 27.28 1.59
CA GLU A 168 -18.61 27.67 0.23
C GLU A 168 -17.61 26.68 -0.39
N ALA A 169 -16.62 26.21 0.39
CA ALA A 169 -15.65 25.20 -0.06
C ALA A 169 -16.31 23.86 -0.40
N GLN A 170 -17.29 23.41 0.39
CA GLN A 170 -18.05 22.19 0.12
C GLN A 170 -18.89 22.35 -1.17
N ALA A 171 -19.54 23.50 -1.36
CA ALA A 171 -20.29 23.77 -2.59
C ALA A 171 -19.40 23.77 -3.85
N SER A 172 -18.19 24.36 -3.78
CA SER A 172 -17.20 24.29 -4.87
C SER A 172 -16.70 22.87 -5.13
N PHE A 173 -16.53 22.06 -4.07
CA PHE A 173 -16.14 20.66 -4.19
C PHE A 173 -17.23 19.83 -4.89
N ASP A 174 -18.49 20.04 -4.52
CA ASP A 174 -19.65 19.37 -5.10
C ASP A 174 -19.89 19.80 -6.57
N ALA A 175 -19.51 21.03 -6.92
CA ALA A 175 -19.51 21.55 -8.30
C ALA A 175 -18.30 21.09 -9.15
N ALA A 176 -17.42 20.23 -8.60
CA ALA A 176 -16.17 19.79 -9.22
C ALA A 176 -15.16 20.92 -9.55
N ASP A 177 -15.31 22.10 -8.94
CA ASP A 177 -14.32 23.17 -8.98
C ASP A 177 -13.35 23.03 -7.80
N TYR A 178 -12.38 22.14 -7.97
CA TYR A 178 -11.36 21.87 -6.96
C TYR A 178 -10.41 23.06 -6.75
N THR A 179 -10.21 23.91 -7.76
CA THR A 179 -9.29 25.05 -7.63
C THR A 179 -9.88 26.13 -6.73
N GLU A 180 -11.17 26.42 -6.85
CA GLU A 180 -11.85 27.32 -5.91
C GLU A 180 -12.02 26.69 -4.53
N CYS A 181 -12.32 25.38 -4.44
CA CYS A 181 -12.37 24.64 -3.18
C CYS A 181 -11.04 24.74 -2.39
N LEU A 182 -9.90 24.59 -3.07
CA LEU A 182 -8.59 24.74 -2.44
C LEU A 182 -8.38 26.15 -1.87
N LYS A 183 -8.73 27.19 -2.64
CA LYS A 183 -8.58 28.59 -2.21
C LYS A 183 -9.48 28.92 -1.03
N THR A 184 -10.75 28.52 -1.07
CA THR A 184 -11.72 28.78 0.02
C THR A 184 -11.36 28.01 1.29
N SER A 185 -10.91 26.75 1.15
CA SER A 185 -10.39 25.97 2.29
C SER A 185 -9.18 26.64 2.94
N LEU A 186 -8.22 27.15 2.15
CA LEU A 186 -7.07 27.88 2.68
C LEU A 186 -7.47 29.21 3.35
N LYS A 187 -8.48 29.92 2.83
CA LYS A 187 -9.04 31.11 3.46
C LYS A 187 -9.67 30.78 4.82
N ALA A 188 -10.40 29.67 4.91
CA ALA A 188 -11.02 29.20 6.16
C ALA A 188 -9.97 28.88 7.24
N LYS A 189 -8.84 28.27 6.86
CA LYS A 189 -7.69 28.06 7.77
C LYS A 189 -7.08 29.38 8.25
N ARG A 190 -6.92 30.34 7.33
CA ARG A 190 -6.35 31.66 7.67
C ARG A 190 -7.27 32.45 8.60
N SER A 191 -8.60 32.36 8.45
CA SER A 191 -9.54 33.08 9.32
C SER A 191 -9.47 32.63 10.78
N ILE A 192 -9.09 31.39 11.07
CA ILE A 192 -8.90 30.88 12.43
C ILE A 192 -7.45 31.02 12.94
N GLY A 193 -6.59 31.74 12.21
CA GLY A 193 -5.18 31.94 12.57
C GLY A 193 -4.29 30.72 12.36
N ALA A 194 -4.76 29.68 11.68
CA ALA A 194 -3.95 28.52 11.36
C ALA A 194 -3.08 28.81 10.12
N SER A 195 -1.80 29.11 10.36
CA SER A 195 -0.81 29.24 9.29
C SER A 195 -0.48 27.85 8.70
N PRO A 196 -0.36 27.70 7.38
CA PRO A 196 0.20 26.50 6.77
C PRO A 196 1.74 26.53 6.91
N ALA A 197 2.21 26.28 8.12
CA ALA A 197 3.61 25.99 8.44
C ALA A 197 3.58 25.33 9.83
N LYS A 198 3.82 24.03 9.99
CA LYS A 198 5.19 23.48 9.99
C LYS A 198 5.29 21.96 9.67
N ASP A 199 4.21 21.28 9.31
CA ASP A 199 4.22 19.81 9.15
C ASP A 199 3.67 19.31 7.80
N ALA A 200 3.90 20.05 6.71
CA ALA A 200 3.65 19.52 5.37
C ALA A 200 4.91 18.78 4.86
N PRO A 201 4.82 17.50 4.47
CA PRO A 201 5.88 16.88 3.69
C PRO A 201 6.01 17.64 2.35
N PRO A 202 7.24 17.90 1.87
CA PRO A 202 7.45 18.67 0.65
C PRO A 202 6.90 17.88 -0.55
N SER A 203 5.79 18.37 -1.13
CA SER A 203 5.37 17.99 -2.47
C SER A 203 6.15 18.85 -3.48
N PRO A 204 6.83 18.25 -4.47
CA PRO A 204 7.64 18.99 -5.40
C PRO A 204 6.78 19.54 -6.55
N GLU A 205 6.50 20.84 -6.53
CA GLU A 205 6.11 21.57 -7.74
C GLU A 205 7.28 22.39 -8.29
N ALA A 206 7.49 22.18 -9.58
CA ALA A 206 8.43 22.86 -10.47
C ALA A 206 8.04 24.35 -10.69
N LYS A 207 8.83 25.30 -11.17
CA LYS A 207 10.03 25.35 -12.03
C LYS A 207 10.77 26.69 -11.76
N ALA A 208 12.08 26.72 -11.91
CA ALA A 208 12.81 27.92 -12.35
C ALA A 208 14.15 27.52 -13.00
N GLU A 209 14.46 28.17 -14.11
CA GLU A 209 15.43 27.78 -15.13
C GLU A 209 16.91 28.05 -14.78
N MET A 210 17.73 27.14 -15.31
CA MET A 210 19.03 27.32 -15.97
C MET A 210 20.25 27.83 -15.19
N LYS A 211 21.17 26.90 -14.90
CA LYS A 211 22.61 27.02 -15.27
C LYS A 211 23.18 25.63 -15.60
N ALA A 212 23.64 25.45 -16.84
CA ALA A 212 24.75 24.53 -17.17
C ALA A 212 26.08 25.23 -16.83
N PRO A 213 27.29 24.60 -16.86
CA PRO A 213 27.71 23.24 -17.33
C PRO A 213 28.64 22.54 -16.26
N PRO A 214 29.43 21.45 -16.51
CA PRO A 214 29.81 20.78 -17.77
C PRO A 214 29.72 19.23 -17.86
N ALA A 215 29.93 18.77 -19.10
CA ALA A 215 30.06 17.41 -19.69
C ALA A 215 30.81 16.37 -18.82
N VAL A 216 30.68 15.03 -18.90
CA VAL A 216 30.40 13.94 -19.89
C VAL A 216 30.25 12.61 -19.06
N PRO A 217 29.84 11.40 -19.54
CA PRO A 217 29.35 10.94 -20.85
C PRO A 217 28.04 10.09 -20.84
N GLY A 218 27.18 10.29 -21.87
CA GLY A 218 26.28 9.30 -22.49
C GLY A 218 25.13 8.64 -21.67
N PRO A 219 23.84 8.86 -22.01
CA PRO A 219 22.74 8.10 -21.41
C PRO A 219 22.72 6.66 -21.93
N GLU A 220 22.98 5.69 -21.04
CA GLU A 220 22.70 4.28 -21.32
C GLU A 220 21.19 4.10 -21.47
N ARG A 221 20.76 3.49 -22.58
CA ARG A 221 19.34 3.20 -22.83
C ARG A 221 19.02 1.78 -22.40
N CYS A 222 17.82 1.59 -21.91
CA CYS A 222 17.34 0.27 -21.52
C CYS A 222 17.29 -0.63 -22.77
N ARG A 223 18.02 -1.75 -22.74
CA ARG A 223 18.01 -2.73 -23.85
C ARG A 223 16.63 -3.33 -24.11
N GLN A 224 15.74 -3.32 -23.11
CA GLN A 224 14.41 -3.93 -23.20
C GLN A 224 13.31 -2.97 -23.68
N CYS A 225 13.38 -1.66 -23.36
CA CYS A 225 12.32 -0.70 -23.72
C CYS A 225 12.82 0.61 -24.36
N GLY A 226 14.13 0.78 -24.50
CA GLY A 226 14.76 1.96 -25.11
C GLY A 226 14.69 3.24 -24.26
N ALA A 227 14.14 3.18 -23.04
CA ALA A 227 14.06 4.33 -22.15
C ALA A 227 15.44 4.74 -21.61
N ASP A 228 15.65 6.05 -21.43
CA ASP A 228 16.88 6.58 -20.84
C ASP A 228 16.99 6.15 -19.37
N LEU A 229 18.12 5.55 -18.99
CA LEU A 229 18.42 5.26 -17.59
C LEU A 229 19.14 6.44 -16.94
N VAL A 230 18.69 6.81 -15.75
CA VAL A 230 19.32 7.82 -14.91
C VAL A 230 20.51 7.18 -14.20
N GLU A 231 21.62 7.90 -14.04
CA GLU A 231 22.81 7.41 -13.32
C GLU A 231 22.48 7.00 -11.87
N GLY A 232 22.80 5.75 -11.50
CA GLY A 232 22.54 5.19 -10.15
C GLY A 232 21.36 4.23 -10.05
N ASP A 233 20.45 4.20 -11.03
CA ASP A 233 19.31 3.27 -11.02
C ASP A 233 19.72 1.85 -11.43
N ASN A 234 19.45 0.86 -10.56
CA ASN A 234 19.69 -0.57 -10.80
C ASN A 234 18.60 -1.21 -11.68
N PHE A 235 17.47 -0.52 -11.89
CA PHE A 235 16.33 -0.99 -12.67
C PHE A 235 15.78 0.14 -13.53
N CYS A 236 15.26 -0.20 -14.71
CA CYS A 236 14.59 0.77 -15.55
C CYS A 236 13.24 1.19 -14.94
N GLY A 237 13.06 2.48 -14.66
CA GLY A 237 11.82 3.03 -14.12
C GLY A 237 10.58 2.89 -15.03
N LYS A 238 10.76 2.56 -16.32
CA LYS A 238 9.63 2.34 -17.26
C LYS A 238 9.19 0.89 -17.40
N CYS A 239 10.12 -0.05 -17.49
CA CYS A 239 9.79 -1.47 -17.77
C CYS A 239 10.19 -2.44 -16.64
N GLY A 240 10.87 -1.98 -15.59
CA GLY A 240 11.32 -2.81 -14.47
C GLY A 240 12.49 -3.75 -14.80
N ALA A 241 13.02 -3.72 -16.02
CA ALA A 241 14.18 -4.53 -16.41
C ALA A 241 15.43 -4.09 -15.64
N LYS A 242 16.26 -5.06 -15.22
CA LYS A 242 17.53 -4.79 -14.54
C LYS A 242 18.42 -3.96 -15.48
N ALA A 243 18.96 -2.87 -14.96
CA ALA A 243 19.97 -2.08 -15.64
C ALA A 243 21.29 -2.85 -15.59
N GLU A 244 21.55 -3.71 -16.58
CA GLU A 244 22.85 -4.36 -16.73
C GLU A 244 23.89 -3.31 -17.14
N ARG A 245 24.46 -2.64 -16.14
CA ARG A 245 25.61 -1.76 -16.34
C ARG A 245 26.87 -2.59 -16.21
N GLU A 246 27.66 -2.62 -17.27
CA GLU A 246 29.00 -3.20 -17.22
C GLU A 246 29.86 -2.33 -16.29
N ALA A 247 30.09 -2.78 -15.06
CA ALA A 247 30.94 -2.07 -14.11
C ALA A 247 32.37 -2.00 -14.68
N ARG A 248 32.92 -0.80 -14.86
CA ARG A 248 34.29 -0.61 -15.36
C ARG A 248 35.21 -0.20 -14.22
N CYS A 249 36.42 -0.75 -14.20
CA CYS A 249 37.42 -0.38 -13.22
C CYS A 249 37.85 1.09 -13.40
N ALA A 250 37.69 1.90 -12.37
CA ALA A 250 38.07 3.32 -12.39
C ALA A 250 39.57 3.56 -12.68
N SER A 251 40.45 2.59 -12.35
CA SER A 251 41.90 2.74 -12.52
C SER A 251 42.43 2.27 -13.88
N CYS A 252 41.80 1.30 -14.54
CA CYS A 252 42.32 0.72 -15.79
C CYS A 252 41.28 0.51 -16.91
N GLY A 253 40.01 0.84 -16.67
CA GLY A 253 38.91 0.71 -17.63
C GLY A 253 38.46 -0.72 -17.92
N ASN A 254 39.04 -1.74 -17.26
CA ASN A 254 38.66 -3.14 -17.47
C ASN A 254 37.23 -3.41 -16.98
N ILE A 255 36.46 -4.20 -17.74
CA ILE A 255 35.12 -4.63 -17.33
C ILE A 255 35.25 -5.58 -16.13
N LEU A 256 34.49 -5.30 -15.08
CA LEU A 256 34.37 -6.07 -13.84
C LEU A 256 33.11 -6.93 -13.93
N GLY A 257 33.17 -8.17 -13.47
CA GLY A 257 31.96 -8.97 -13.27
C GLY A 257 31.09 -8.36 -12.16
N GLU A 258 29.78 -8.68 -12.15
CA GLU A 258 28.83 -8.15 -11.17
C GLU A 258 29.26 -8.40 -9.71
N ASP A 259 30.07 -9.44 -9.46
CA ASP A 259 30.56 -9.88 -8.14
C ASP A 259 32.05 -9.60 -7.88
N ASP A 260 32.78 -8.97 -8.80
CA ASP A 260 34.22 -8.74 -8.63
C ASP A 260 34.50 -7.58 -7.65
N VAL A 261 35.08 -7.87 -6.48
CA VAL A 261 35.47 -6.87 -5.45
C VAL A 261 36.75 -6.11 -5.84
N PHE A 262 37.63 -6.75 -6.61
CA PHE A 262 38.90 -6.20 -7.09
C PHE A 262 39.05 -6.44 -8.59
N CYS A 263 39.67 -5.51 -9.29
CA CYS A 263 39.97 -5.67 -10.70
C CYS A 263 41.03 -6.76 -10.91
N ARG A 264 40.67 -7.81 -11.65
CA ARG A 264 41.58 -8.93 -11.99
C ARG A 264 42.80 -8.51 -12.82
N LYS A 265 42.76 -7.32 -13.45
CA LYS A 265 43.83 -6.82 -14.31
C LYS A 265 44.81 -5.89 -13.59
N CYS A 266 44.33 -5.02 -12.70
CA CYS A 266 45.17 -4.00 -12.05
C CYS A 266 45.13 -4.02 -10.52
N GLY A 267 44.36 -4.92 -9.91
CA GLY A 267 44.25 -5.06 -8.45
C GLY A 267 43.49 -3.93 -7.74
N ALA A 268 43.03 -2.90 -8.45
CA ALA A 268 42.28 -1.79 -7.85
C ALA A 268 40.91 -2.27 -7.33
N ARG A 269 40.50 -1.76 -6.16
CA ARG A 269 39.19 -2.07 -5.57
C ARG A 269 38.07 -1.47 -6.43
N ARG A 270 36.95 -2.20 -6.55
CA ARG A 270 35.72 -1.68 -7.16
C ARG A 270 35.20 -0.51 -6.31
N ALA A 271 35.06 0.66 -6.93
CA ALA A 271 34.49 1.86 -6.31
C ALA A 271 32.96 1.85 -6.46
#